data_AF-A0A2D8JA56-F1
#
_entry.id   AF-A0A2D8JA56-F1
#
_cell.length_a   1.000
_cell.length_b   1.000
_cell.length_c   1.000
_cell.angle_alpha   90.00
_cell.angle_beta   90.00
_cell.angle_gamma   90.00
#
_symmetry.space_group_name_H-M   'P 1'
#
loop_
_entity.id
_entity.type
_entity.pdbx_description
1 polymer ?
#
loop_
_entity_poly.entity_id
_entity_poly.type
_entity_poly.pdbx_seq_one_letter_code
_entity_poly.pdbx_strand_id
1 'polypeptide(L)'
;MVTQRKEPDEVTFFSGIFEGKTTGTPIGFAIQNTNQKSKDYSHIKNTFRPSHADYVYEEKYGIRDYRGGGRSSARETASRVVAGSLAKQFLAPITINAYVSAVGHLSVDLHPSKVDLSESEKNLVRCPDSSLASEMESYIKRIRKEGDTIGGVVTCVIKNVPLGLGEPSFDKLHAELGKAMLSINAVKGFEYGSGFSGTKMKGSEHNDLFNPDGTTQTNYSGGIQGGISNGMDIYFNVAFKPVATIMQNQETINSKREKVAMQGKGRHDPCVVPRAVPIVESMAALVIADFYLRKRNNRI
;
A
#
# COMPACT_ATOMS: atom_id res chain seq x y z
N MET A 1 9.44 -12.96 10.82
CA MET A 1 9.48 -12.46 9.45
C MET A 1 9.32 -10.95 9.43
N VAL A 2 8.27 -10.43 10.07
CA VAL A 2 8.14 -9.00 10.38
C VAL A 2 8.79 -8.63 11.72
N THR A 3 9.03 -7.34 11.93
CA THR A 3 9.50 -6.73 13.18
C THR A 3 8.64 -7.16 14.36
N GLN A 4 9.26 -7.62 15.45
CA GLN A 4 8.61 -8.15 16.65
C GLN A 4 7.94 -7.07 17.54
N ARG A 5 7.65 -5.88 17.01
CA ARG A 5 7.01 -4.82 17.79
C ARG A 5 5.54 -5.20 17.99
N LYS A 6 5.19 -5.60 19.21
CA LYS A 6 3.80 -5.60 19.70
C LYS A 6 3.55 -4.20 20.26
N GLU A 7 3.21 -3.26 19.39
CA GLU A 7 2.60 -2.01 19.84
C GLU A 7 1.10 -2.33 19.98
N PRO A 8 0.46 -2.04 21.12
CA PRO A 8 -0.97 -2.26 21.26
C PRO A 8 -1.78 -1.40 20.27
N ASP A 9 -1.15 -0.35 19.71
CA ASP A 9 -1.69 0.54 18.66
C ASP A 9 -3.18 0.83 18.85
N GLU A 10 -3.52 1.21 20.08
CA GLU A 10 -4.89 1.49 20.47
C GLU A 10 -5.29 2.88 19.97
N VAL A 11 -6.47 2.93 19.34
CA VAL A 11 -7.02 4.16 18.78
C VAL A 11 -7.91 4.82 19.84
N THR A 12 -7.57 6.05 20.21
CA THR A 12 -8.43 6.90 21.05
C THR A 12 -9.14 7.91 20.17
N PHE A 13 -10.48 7.88 20.14
CA PHE A 13 -11.31 8.84 19.43
C PHE A 13 -11.67 10.03 20.33
N PHE A 14 -11.62 11.24 19.79
CA PHE A 14 -11.90 12.50 20.50
C PHE A 14 -13.13 13.25 19.99
N SER A 15 -13.57 12.98 18.76
CA SER A 15 -14.72 13.68 18.16
C SER A 15 -15.38 12.85 17.06
N GLY A 16 -16.54 13.29 16.59
CA GLY A 16 -17.21 12.75 15.41
C GLY A 16 -17.97 11.44 15.62
N ILE A 17 -17.83 10.80 16.77
CA ILE A 17 -18.51 9.56 17.15
C ILE A 17 -19.32 9.77 18.44
N PHE A 18 -20.60 9.40 18.41
CA PHE A 18 -21.50 9.41 19.56
C PHE A 18 -22.30 8.10 19.56
N GLU A 19 -22.33 7.39 20.70
CA GLU A 19 -23.04 6.11 20.87
C GLU A 19 -22.75 5.09 19.76
N GLY A 20 -21.48 4.98 19.35
CA GLY A 20 -21.03 4.04 18.32
C GLY A 20 -21.41 4.43 16.88
N LYS A 21 -21.95 5.63 16.66
CA LYS A 21 -22.33 6.15 15.34
C LYS A 21 -21.57 7.41 14.98
N THR A 22 -21.30 7.59 13.69
CA THR A 22 -20.73 8.84 13.18
C THR A 22 -21.78 9.94 13.20
N THR A 23 -21.35 11.17 13.50
CA THR A 23 -22.25 12.33 13.66
C THR A 23 -22.25 13.27 12.44
N GLY A 24 -21.42 12.98 11.43
CA GLY A 24 -21.21 13.85 10.26
C GLY A 24 -20.17 14.97 10.48
N THR A 25 -19.72 15.21 11.71
CA THR A 25 -18.62 16.14 12.00
C THR A 25 -17.25 15.47 11.85
N PRO A 26 -16.13 16.22 11.82
CA PRO A 26 -14.80 15.63 11.76
C PRO A 26 -14.52 14.61 12.88
N ILE A 27 -13.97 13.45 12.50
CA ILE A 27 -13.54 12.39 13.42
C ILE A 27 -12.06 12.58 13.76
N GLY A 28 -11.78 13.09 14.95
CA GLY A 28 -10.43 13.22 15.49
C GLY A 28 -10.04 11.99 16.30
N PHE A 29 -8.81 11.50 16.12
CA PHE A 29 -8.26 10.39 16.88
C PHE A 29 -6.76 10.55 17.13
N ALA A 30 -6.22 9.80 18.08
CA ALA A 30 -4.78 9.61 18.25
C ALA A 30 -4.44 8.13 18.43
N ILE A 31 -3.21 7.78 18.04
CA ILE A 31 -2.60 6.49 18.29
C ILE A 31 -1.31 6.76 19.06
N GLN A 32 -1.27 6.41 20.34
CA GLN A 32 -0.11 6.68 21.17
C GLN A 32 1.07 5.79 20.76
N ASN A 33 2.26 6.39 20.62
CA ASN A 33 3.49 5.65 20.42
C ASN A 33 4.12 5.35 21.78
N THR A 34 3.88 4.14 22.29
CA THR A 34 4.35 3.71 23.62
C THR A 34 5.81 3.22 23.64
N ASN A 35 6.51 3.23 22.51
CA ASN A 35 7.84 2.61 22.37
C ASN A 35 8.88 3.53 21.71
N GLN A 36 8.88 4.82 22.07
CA GLN A 36 9.85 5.78 21.55
C GLN A 36 11.24 5.58 22.18
N LYS A 37 12.05 4.66 21.64
CA LYS A 37 13.47 4.51 22.00
C LYS A 37 14.34 5.43 21.15
N SER A 38 14.34 6.71 21.50
CA SER A 38 15.09 7.77 20.79
C SER A 38 16.61 7.52 20.70
N LYS A 39 17.21 6.71 21.59
CA LYS A 39 18.64 6.38 21.58
C LYS A 39 19.08 5.48 20.41
N ASP A 40 18.18 4.67 19.86
CA ASP A 40 18.51 3.69 18.82
C ASP A 40 18.96 4.35 17.50
N TYR A 41 18.60 5.61 17.28
CA TYR A 41 18.84 6.35 16.03
C TYR A 41 19.96 7.39 16.13
N SER A 42 20.66 7.51 17.27
CA SER A 42 21.73 8.51 17.46
C SER A 42 22.88 8.36 16.45
N HIS A 43 23.18 7.12 16.05
CA HIS A 43 24.25 6.78 15.11
C HIS A 43 24.02 7.30 13.67
N ILE A 44 22.80 7.68 13.30
CA ILE A 44 22.46 8.22 11.97
C ILE A 44 22.20 9.72 11.98
N LYS A 45 22.43 10.40 13.11
CA LYS A 45 22.15 11.84 13.25
C LYS A 45 22.83 12.68 12.17
N ASN A 46 24.08 12.36 11.85
CA ASN A 46 24.91 13.14 10.92
C ASN A 46 25.11 12.46 9.57
N THR A 47 24.42 11.36 9.27
CA THR A 47 24.57 10.61 8.01
C THR A 47 23.25 10.54 7.25
N PHE A 48 23.31 10.52 5.92
CA PHE A 48 22.13 10.30 5.09
C PHE A 48 22.03 8.83 4.73
N ARG A 49 20.90 8.18 5.01
CA ARG A 49 20.72 6.78 4.63
C ARG A 49 20.49 6.68 3.11
N PRO A 50 21.20 5.78 2.40
CA PRO A 50 20.93 5.54 0.99
C PRO A 50 19.44 5.23 0.77
N SER A 51 18.86 5.80 -0.28
CA SER A 51 17.47 5.51 -0.67
C SER A 51 16.39 5.86 0.35
N HIS A 52 16.73 6.59 1.42
CA HIS A 52 15.79 7.23 2.36
C HIS A 52 15.57 8.69 2.01
N ALA A 53 14.61 9.30 2.70
CA ALA A 53 14.25 10.69 2.49
C ALA A 53 15.17 11.69 3.21
N ASP A 54 16.21 11.21 3.90
CA ASP A 54 17.02 12.03 4.82
C ASP A 54 17.58 13.29 4.16
N TYR A 55 18.41 13.11 3.11
CA TYR A 55 19.04 14.22 2.40
C TYR A 55 18.01 15.20 1.81
N VAL A 56 17.02 14.67 1.09
CA VAL A 56 16.03 15.50 0.40
C VAL A 56 15.08 16.25 1.36
N TYR A 57 14.86 15.73 2.56
CA TYR A 57 14.10 16.47 3.59
C TYR A 57 14.94 17.59 4.20
N GLU A 58 16.22 17.34 4.47
CA GLU A 58 17.13 18.36 4.99
C GLU A 58 17.32 19.49 3.99
N GLU A 59 17.54 19.18 2.71
CA GLU A 59 17.65 20.19 1.64
C GLU A 59 16.33 20.95 1.41
N LYS A 60 15.18 20.28 1.53
CA LYS A 60 13.86 20.93 1.33
C LYS A 60 13.45 21.85 2.49
N TYR A 61 13.71 21.45 3.73
CA TYR A 61 13.18 22.12 4.92
C TYR A 61 14.25 22.79 5.80
N GLY A 62 15.54 22.60 5.50
CA GLY A 62 16.66 23.04 6.35
C GLY A 62 16.80 22.27 7.67
N ILE A 63 15.89 21.31 7.94
CA ILE A 63 15.87 20.52 9.17
C ILE A 63 15.40 19.09 8.87
N ARG A 64 15.96 18.14 9.60
CA ARG A 64 15.62 16.72 9.52
C ARG A 64 15.47 16.10 10.90
N ASP A 65 14.36 15.42 11.14
CA ASP A 65 14.22 14.52 12.29
C ASP A 65 14.77 13.12 11.94
N TYR A 66 16.00 12.86 12.35
CA TYR A 66 16.71 11.60 12.11
C TYR A 66 16.14 10.41 12.91
N ARG A 67 15.24 10.63 13.89
CA ARG A 67 14.78 9.58 14.82
C ARG A 67 13.75 8.63 14.22
N GLY A 68 13.43 8.76 12.93
CA GLY A 68 12.56 7.81 12.23
C GLY A 68 11.08 7.83 12.66
N GLY A 69 10.64 8.87 13.39
CA GLY A 69 9.24 9.10 13.76
C GLY A 69 8.60 10.33 13.09
N GLY A 70 9.35 11.04 12.25
CA GLY A 70 8.86 12.20 11.52
C GLY A 70 8.06 11.85 10.26
N ARG A 71 7.70 12.87 9.47
CA ARG A 71 6.81 12.78 8.30
C ARG A 71 7.20 11.76 7.21
N SER A 72 8.47 11.38 7.13
CA SER A 72 8.96 10.35 6.19
C SER A 72 8.83 8.92 6.70
N SER A 73 8.43 8.73 7.96
CA SER A 73 8.26 7.44 8.61
C SER A 73 7.00 6.72 8.15
N ALA A 74 7.10 5.39 7.98
CA ALA A 74 5.94 4.55 7.76
C ALA A 74 4.98 4.53 8.97
N ARG A 75 5.31 5.11 10.13
CA ARG A 75 4.37 5.23 11.26
C ARG A 75 3.10 6.01 10.88
N GLU A 76 3.21 6.96 9.96
CA GLU A 76 2.06 7.73 9.47
C GLU A 76 0.97 6.83 8.88
N THR A 77 1.33 5.67 8.30
CA THR A 77 0.36 4.77 7.68
C THR A 77 -0.62 4.14 8.67
N ALA A 78 -0.31 4.12 9.98
CA ALA A 78 -1.28 3.72 11.00
C ALA A 78 -2.52 4.62 10.97
N SER A 79 -2.34 5.93 10.76
CA SER A 79 -3.46 6.87 10.62
C SER A 79 -4.28 6.61 9.37
N ARG A 80 -3.62 6.24 8.25
CA ARG A 80 -4.29 5.84 7.01
C ARG A 80 -5.13 4.59 7.21
N VAL A 81 -4.62 3.61 7.97
CA VAL A 81 -5.35 2.37 8.29
C VAL A 81 -6.60 2.66 9.12
N VAL A 82 -6.51 3.50 10.16
CA VAL A 82 -7.70 3.92 10.92
C VAL A 82 -8.76 4.57 10.02
N ALA A 83 -8.35 5.52 9.19
CA ALA A 83 -9.26 6.20 8.27
C ALA A 83 -9.87 5.23 7.24
N GLY A 84 -9.07 4.31 6.70
CA GLY A 84 -9.54 3.27 5.78
C GLY A 84 -10.51 2.29 6.43
N SER A 85 -10.30 1.91 7.69
CA SER A 85 -11.23 1.05 8.44
C SER A 85 -12.59 1.72 8.66
N LEU A 86 -12.64 3.04 8.86
CA LEU A 86 -13.90 3.80 8.88
C LEU A 86 -14.55 3.85 7.49
N ALA A 87 -13.77 4.10 6.43
CA ALA A 87 -14.26 4.11 5.06
C ALA A 87 -14.84 2.76 4.63
N LYS A 88 -14.20 1.64 4.98
CA LYS A 88 -14.70 0.29 4.67
C LYS A 88 -16.08 0.00 5.31
N GLN A 89 -16.33 0.50 6.52
CA GLN A 89 -17.66 0.37 7.16
C GLN A 89 -18.75 1.12 6.39
N PHE A 90 -18.41 2.30 5.87
CA PHE A 90 -19.32 3.11 5.04
C PHE A 90 -19.62 2.49 3.68
N LEU A 91 -18.66 1.76 3.10
CA LEU A 91 -18.71 1.31 1.71
C LEU A 91 -19.52 0.01 1.46
N ALA A 92 -20.06 -0.65 2.48
CA ALA A 92 -20.83 -1.87 2.30
C ALA A 92 -21.98 -1.67 1.27
N PRO A 93 -22.16 -2.58 0.29
CA PRO A 93 -21.60 -3.94 0.17
C PRO A 93 -20.28 -4.05 -0.63
N ILE A 94 -19.58 -2.95 -0.93
CA ILE A 94 -18.28 -2.98 -1.61
C ILE A 94 -17.26 -3.66 -0.69
N THR A 95 -16.55 -4.65 -1.22
CA THR A 95 -15.46 -5.32 -0.50
C THR A 95 -14.12 -4.91 -1.08
N ILE A 96 -13.15 -4.67 -0.20
CA ILE A 96 -11.79 -4.24 -0.57
C ILE A 96 -10.82 -5.15 0.14
N ASN A 97 -10.17 -6.00 -0.63
CA ASN A 97 -9.22 -6.98 -0.13
C ASN A 97 -7.93 -6.93 -0.94
N ALA A 98 -6.81 -7.11 -0.27
CA ALA A 98 -5.50 -7.19 -0.88
C ALA A 98 -4.69 -8.34 -0.32
N TYR A 99 -3.67 -8.75 -1.07
CA TYR A 99 -2.80 -9.84 -0.70
C TYR A 99 -1.42 -9.65 -1.33
N VAL A 100 -0.42 -10.33 -0.77
CA VAL A 100 0.91 -10.38 -1.36
C VAL A 100 0.87 -11.33 -2.54
N SER A 101 1.10 -10.79 -3.73
CA SER A 101 1.12 -11.54 -4.99
C SER A 101 2.53 -11.82 -5.49
N ALA A 102 3.55 -11.12 -5.00
CA ALA A 102 4.94 -11.45 -5.29
C ALA A 102 5.91 -11.05 -4.19
N VAL A 103 7.01 -11.80 -4.06
CA VAL A 103 8.19 -11.48 -3.23
C VAL A 103 9.44 -11.84 -4.03
N GLY A 104 10.22 -10.82 -4.40
CA GLY A 104 11.35 -11.00 -5.33
C GLY A 104 10.91 -11.67 -6.63
N HIS A 105 11.42 -12.87 -6.90
CA HIS A 105 11.12 -13.65 -8.12
C HIS A 105 9.95 -14.62 -7.97
N LEU A 106 9.40 -14.79 -6.76
CA LEU A 106 8.26 -15.67 -6.49
C LEU A 106 6.98 -14.90 -6.70
N SER A 107 6.06 -15.38 -7.52
CA SER A 107 4.80 -14.71 -7.85
C SER A 107 3.64 -15.68 -7.99
N VAL A 108 2.46 -15.22 -7.55
CA VAL A 108 1.19 -15.92 -7.74
C VAL A 108 0.84 -15.93 -9.23
N ASP A 109 0.64 -17.12 -9.78
CA ASP A 109 0.26 -17.32 -11.19
C ASP A 109 -1.26 -17.54 -11.32
N LEU A 110 -2.05 -16.57 -10.83
CA LEU A 110 -3.51 -16.61 -10.88
C LEU A 110 -4.08 -15.23 -11.18
N HIS A 111 -5.13 -15.20 -12.01
CA HIS A 111 -5.86 -13.96 -12.28
C HIS A 111 -6.53 -13.43 -10.99
N PRO A 112 -6.41 -12.13 -10.66
CA PRO A 112 -6.90 -11.59 -9.38
C PRO A 112 -8.38 -11.87 -9.07
N SER A 113 -9.25 -11.91 -10.09
CA SER A 113 -10.67 -12.22 -9.90
C SER A 113 -10.96 -13.65 -9.46
N LYS A 114 -10.01 -14.58 -9.65
CA LYS A 114 -10.13 -16.01 -9.31
C LYS A 114 -9.47 -16.37 -7.98
N VAL A 115 -8.85 -15.40 -7.32
CA VAL A 115 -8.12 -15.65 -6.07
C VAL A 115 -9.09 -15.80 -4.91
N ASP A 116 -9.01 -16.93 -4.22
CA ASP A 116 -9.60 -17.10 -2.90
C ASP A 116 -8.67 -16.53 -1.84
N LEU A 117 -9.19 -15.61 -1.03
CA LEU A 117 -8.45 -14.93 0.03
C LEU A 117 -8.62 -15.58 1.40
N SER A 118 -9.38 -16.67 1.50
CA SER A 118 -9.63 -17.39 2.75
C SER A 118 -8.35 -17.79 3.51
N GLU A 119 -7.26 -18.05 2.78
CA GLU A 119 -5.96 -18.42 3.34
C GLU A 119 -5.02 -17.23 3.60
N SER A 120 -5.30 -16.05 3.03
CA SER A 120 -4.40 -14.90 3.07
C SER A 120 -4.14 -14.40 4.49
N GLU A 121 -5.13 -14.37 5.39
CA GLU A 121 -4.91 -13.95 6.78
C GLU A 121 -4.34 -15.07 7.68
N LYS A 122 -4.24 -16.31 7.18
CA LYS A 122 -3.79 -17.47 7.95
C LYS A 122 -2.27 -17.67 7.94
N ASN A 123 -1.55 -16.95 7.08
CA ASN A 123 -0.09 -17.03 6.99
C ASN A 123 0.55 -15.64 7.15
N LEU A 124 1.81 -15.63 7.58
CA LEU A 124 2.51 -14.38 7.90
C LEU A 124 2.81 -13.51 6.66
N VAL A 125 2.87 -14.11 5.47
CA VAL A 125 3.20 -13.41 4.22
C VAL A 125 1.98 -12.69 3.67
N ARG A 126 0.78 -13.17 4.01
CA ARG A 126 -0.49 -12.75 3.42
C ARG A 126 -0.64 -13.08 1.94
N CYS A 127 -0.10 -14.24 1.55
CA CYS A 127 -0.28 -14.81 0.21
C CYS A 127 -1.46 -15.79 0.23
N PRO A 128 -2.35 -15.80 -0.78
CA PRO A 128 -3.50 -16.71 -0.84
C PRO A 128 -3.10 -18.16 -1.16
N ASP A 129 -1.96 -18.36 -1.83
CA ASP A 129 -1.41 -19.68 -2.09
C ASP A 129 -0.52 -20.09 -0.91
N SER A 130 -0.92 -21.12 -0.15
CA SER A 130 -0.24 -21.58 1.06
C SER A 130 1.12 -22.24 0.80
N SER A 131 1.28 -22.91 -0.33
CA SER A 131 2.57 -23.50 -0.75
C SER A 131 3.54 -22.36 -1.06
N LEU A 132 3.12 -21.43 -1.93
CA LEU A 132 3.93 -20.29 -2.32
C LEU A 132 4.20 -19.37 -1.11
N ALA A 133 3.25 -19.22 -0.18
CA ALA A 133 3.46 -18.46 1.06
C ALA A 133 4.64 -19.04 1.88
N SER A 134 4.74 -20.37 1.96
CA SER A 134 5.81 -21.06 2.68
C SER A 134 7.18 -20.87 2.00
N GLU A 135 7.20 -20.88 0.66
CA GLU A 135 8.38 -20.57 -0.15
C GLU A 135 8.82 -19.10 0.03
N MET A 136 7.87 -18.16 -0.07
CA MET A 136 8.11 -16.73 0.17
C MET A 136 8.65 -16.48 1.58
N GLU A 137 8.08 -17.11 2.61
CA GLU A 137 8.56 -16.97 3.98
C GLU A 137 10.00 -17.48 4.14
N SER A 138 10.30 -18.63 3.55
CA SER A 138 11.64 -19.22 3.55
C SER A 138 12.65 -18.32 2.83
N TYR A 139 12.25 -17.75 1.68
CA TYR A 139 13.06 -16.83 0.93
C TYR A 139 13.33 -15.51 1.69
N ILE A 140 12.32 -14.92 2.31
CA ILE A 140 12.46 -13.72 3.15
C ILE A 140 13.41 -14.00 4.33
N LYS A 141 13.28 -15.17 4.99
CA LYS A 141 14.18 -15.57 6.08
C LYS A 141 15.62 -15.72 5.60
N ARG A 142 15.84 -16.23 4.38
CA ARG A 142 17.18 -16.34 3.77
C ARG A 142 17.78 -14.97 3.50
N ILE A 143 17.07 -14.09 2.80
CA ILE A 143 17.50 -12.71 2.52
C ILE A 143 17.85 -11.96 3.82
N ARG A 144 17.05 -12.15 4.88
CA ARG A 144 17.35 -11.58 6.20
C ARG A 144 18.67 -12.08 6.79
N LYS A 145 19.00 -13.36 6.64
CA LYS A 145 20.27 -13.94 7.13
C LYS A 145 21.47 -13.40 6.35
N GLU A 146 21.28 -13.05 5.08
CA GLU A 146 22.28 -12.38 4.23
C GLU A 146 22.46 -10.89 4.59
N GLY A 147 21.70 -10.39 5.56
CA GLY A 147 21.74 -8.99 5.99
C GLY A 147 21.11 -8.02 4.99
N ASP A 148 20.30 -8.53 4.05
CA ASP A 148 19.69 -7.77 2.97
C ASP A 148 18.16 -7.71 3.13
N THR A 149 17.48 -7.08 2.17
CA THR A 149 16.02 -6.92 2.12
C THR A 149 15.51 -7.21 0.71
N ILE A 150 14.22 -7.51 0.58
CA ILE A 150 13.59 -7.80 -0.69
C ILE A 150 12.26 -7.05 -0.84
N GLY A 151 11.97 -6.64 -2.08
CA GLY A 151 10.70 -6.03 -2.46
C GLY A 151 9.64 -7.05 -2.82
N GLY A 152 8.55 -6.59 -3.41
CA GLY A 152 7.46 -7.45 -3.83
C GLY A 152 6.27 -6.67 -4.39
N VAL A 153 5.17 -7.37 -4.60
CA VAL A 153 3.93 -6.82 -5.16
C VAL A 153 2.78 -7.16 -4.22
N VAL A 154 1.93 -6.16 -3.99
CA VAL A 154 0.61 -6.35 -3.36
C VAL A 154 -0.45 -6.17 -4.45
N THR A 155 -1.33 -7.15 -4.60
CA THR A 155 -2.50 -7.05 -5.48
C THR A 155 -3.72 -6.72 -4.63
N CYS A 156 -4.56 -5.81 -5.11
CA CYS A 156 -5.82 -5.47 -4.48
C CYS A 156 -6.97 -5.72 -5.47
N VAL A 157 -8.08 -6.23 -4.94
CA VAL A 157 -9.34 -6.44 -5.64
C VAL A 157 -10.46 -5.73 -4.88
N ILE A 158 -11.24 -4.95 -5.59
CA ILE A 158 -12.42 -4.22 -5.10
C ILE A 158 -13.63 -4.77 -5.84
N LYS A 159 -14.55 -5.40 -5.10
CA LYS A 159 -15.75 -6.04 -5.67
C LYS A 159 -17.00 -5.24 -5.35
N ASN A 160 -18.06 -5.50 -6.12
CA ASN A 160 -19.38 -4.86 -5.98
C ASN A 160 -19.33 -3.32 -6.15
N VAL A 161 -18.38 -2.82 -6.92
CA VAL A 161 -18.27 -1.38 -7.20
C VAL A 161 -19.40 -0.97 -8.13
N PRO A 162 -20.24 0.01 -7.77
CA PRO A 162 -21.31 0.45 -8.65
C PRO A 162 -20.72 1.10 -9.91
N LEU A 163 -21.40 0.97 -11.05
CA LEU A 163 -21.06 1.73 -12.25
C LEU A 163 -21.09 3.23 -11.99
N GLY A 164 -20.15 3.99 -12.57
CA GLY A 164 -20.20 5.45 -12.55
C GLY A 164 -19.43 6.15 -11.42
N LEU A 165 -18.50 5.48 -10.73
CA LEU A 165 -17.55 6.14 -9.83
C LEU A 165 -16.36 6.68 -10.62
N GLY A 166 -15.93 7.91 -10.32
CA GLY A 166 -14.84 8.57 -11.04
C GLY A 166 -15.33 9.81 -11.76
N GLU A 167 -14.44 10.79 -11.95
CA GLU A 167 -14.73 12.02 -12.68
C GLU A 167 -13.92 12.09 -13.98
N PRO A 168 -14.49 12.64 -15.07
CA PRO A 168 -13.75 12.82 -16.31
C PRO A 168 -12.54 13.76 -16.16
N SER A 169 -11.55 13.55 -17.02
CA SER A 169 -10.36 14.41 -17.23
C SER A 169 -9.36 14.52 -16.09
N PHE A 170 -9.72 15.10 -14.94
CA PHE A 170 -8.77 15.47 -13.88
C PHE A 170 -8.79 14.55 -12.66
N ASP A 171 -9.96 14.05 -12.28
CA ASP A 171 -10.16 13.18 -11.11
C ASP A 171 -10.59 11.77 -11.59
N LYS A 172 -9.86 11.22 -12.56
CA LYS A 172 -10.12 9.85 -13.06
C LYS A 172 -9.89 8.84 -11.94
N LEU A 173 -10.78 7.86 -11.80
CA LEU A 173 -10.74 6.89 -10.69
C LEU A 173 -9.39 6.16 -10.59
N HIS A 174 -8.87 5.63 -11.71
CA HIS A 174 -7.57 4.94 -11.73
C HIS A 174 -6.39 5.87 -11.43
N ALA A 175 -6.50 7.17 -11.75
CA ALA A 175 -5.46 8.15 -11.47
C ALA A 175 -5.39 8.48 -9.99
N GLU A 176 -6.54 8.67 -9.33
CA GLU A 176 -6.59 8.89 -7.88
C GLU A 176 -6.22 7.63 -7.08
N LEU A 177 -6.61 6.43 -7.56
CA LEU A 177 -6.09 5.17 -7.01
C LEU A 177 -4.56 5.11 -7.15
N GLY A 178 -4.03 5.41 -8.35
CA GLY A 178 -2.58 5.44 -8.58
C GLY A 178 -1.84 6.41 -7.67
N LYS A 179 -2.35 7.64 -7.53
CA LYS A 179 -1.81 8.66 -6.61
C LYS A 179 -1.84 8.17 -5.16
N ALA A 180 -2.96 7.59 -4.72
CA ALA A 180 -3.09 7.04 -3.38
C ALA A 180 -2.05 5.94 -3.12
N MET A 181 -1.87 5.00 -4.05
CA MET A 181 -0.88 3.92 -3.91
C MET A 181 0.56 4.42 -3.99
N LEU A 182 0.88 5.29 -4.95
CA LEU A 182 2.22 5.88 -5.11
C LEU A 182 2.63 6.76 -3.92
N SER A 183 1.67 7.24 -3.12
CA SER A 183 1.94 7.98 -1.89
C SER A 183 2.39 7.11 -0.70
N ILE A 184 2.30 5.78 -0.81
CA ILE A 184 2.71 4.85 0.23
C ILE A 184 4.25 4.70 0.19
N ASN A 185 4.88 4.66 1.36
CA ASN A 185 6.33 4.49 1.45
C ASN A 185 6.79 3.21 0.72
N ALA A 186 7.96 3.30 0.07
CA ALA A 186 8.58 2.23 -0.72
C ALA A 186 7.84 1.82 -2.01
N VAL A 187 6.68 2.39 -2.33
CA VAL A 187 6.03 2.15 -3.64
C VAL A 187 6.83 2.77 -4.77
N LYS A 188 6.95 2.04 -5.88
CA LYS A 188 7.63 2.44 -7.12
C LYS A 188 6.83 2.18 -8.38
N GLY A 189 5.70 1.48 -8.30
CA GLY A 189 4.85 1.23 -9.45
C GLY A 189 3.41 0.99 -9.03
N PHE A 190 2.50 1.37 -9.93
CA PHE A 190 1.08 1.09 -9.87
C PHE A 190 0.64 0.70 -11.27
N GLU A 191 -0.07 -0.42 -11.40
CA GLU A 191 -0.74 -0.83 -12.63
C GLU A 191 -2.12 -1.37 -12.28
N TYR A 192 -3.08 -1.23 -13.19
CA TYR A 192 -4.46 -1.69 -13.01
C TYR A 192 -4.92 -2.44 -14.26
N GLY A 193 -5.91 -3.31 -14.09
CA GLY A 193 -6.37 -4.16 -15.20
C GLY A 193 -5.24 -5.04 -15.75
N SER A 194 -5.16 -5.18 -17.07
CA SER A 194 -4.05 -5.86 -17.74
C SER A 194 -2.69 -5.22 -17.50
N GLY A 195 -2.63 -3.98 -16.99
CA GLY A 195 -1.39 -3.28 -16.67
C GLY A 195 -0.39 -3.28 -17.82
N PHE A 196 0.89 -3.46 -17.49
CA PHE A 196 1.96 -3.53 -18.50
C PHE A 196 1.87 -4.78 -19.40
N SER A 197 1.16 -5.84 -19.00
CA SER A 197 0.99 -7.01 -19.87
C SER A 197 0.09 -6.72 -21.07
N GLY A 198 -0.92 -5.85 -20.89
CA GLY A 198 -1.83 -5.42 -21.95
C GLY A 198 -1.14 -4.66 -23.10
N THR A 199 0.03 -4.06 -22.86
CA THR A 199 0.77 -3.33 -23.91
C THR A 199 1.34 -4.27 -24.98
N LYS A 200 1.27 -5.59 -24.76
CA LYS A 200 1.75 -6.63 -25.68
C LYS A 200 0.63 -7.25 -26.52
N MET A 201 -0.63 -6.88 -26.26
CA MET A 201 -1.81 -7.44 -26.90
C MET A 201 -2.28 -6.57 -28.08
N LYS A 202 -2.92 -7.18 -29.07
CA LYS A 202 -3.66 -6.42 -30.09
C LYS A 202 -4.98 -5.94 -29.52
N GLY A 203 -5.51 -4.83 -30.04
CA GLY A 203 -6.84 -4.34 -29.63
C GLY A 203 -7.95 -5.39 -29.80
N SER A 204 -7.89 -6.21 -30.85
CA SER A 204 -8.85 -7.31 -31.05
C SER A 204 -8.82 -8.39 -29.97
N GLU A 205 -7.71 -8.51 -29.23
CA GLU A 205 -7.52 -9.49 -28.15
C GLU A 205 -7.74 -8.84 -26.76
N HIS A 206 -7.45 -7.54 -26.65
CA HIS A 206 -7.50 -6.78 -25.40
C HIS A 206 -8.89 -6.19 -25.11
N ASN A 207 -9.64 -5.82 -26.14
CA ASN A 207 -10.93 -5.15 -25.95
C ASN A 207 -11.92 -6.03 -25.17
N ASP A 208 -12.43 -5.48 -24.07
CA ASP A 208 -13.46 -6.12 -23.25
C ASP A 208 -14.82 -6.06 -23.95
N LEU A 209 -15.22 -7.15 -24.61
CA LEU A 209 -16.50 -7.25 -25.30
C LEU A 209 -17.66 -7.24 -24.31
N PHE A 210 -18.75 -6.55 -24.67
CA PHE A 210 -19.93 -6.44 -23.81
C PHE A 210 -20.87 -7.65 -23.91
N ASN A 211 -21.49 -7.98 -22.79
CA ASN A 211 -22.68 -8.82 -22.69
C ASN A 211 -23.95 -7.95 -22.80
N PRO A 212 -25.14 -8.53 -23.09
CA PRO A 212 -26.39 -7.77 -23.18
C PRO A 212 -26.80 -7.03 -21.90
N ASP A 213 -26.33 -7.47 -20.74
CA ASP A 213 -26.61 -6.85 -19.44
C ASP A 213 -25.67 -5.67 -19.11
N GLY A 214 -24.73 -5.35 -20.01
CA GLY A 214 -23.75 -4.28 -19.85
C GLY A 214 -22.47 -4.68 -19.13
N THR A 215 -22.36 -5.92 -18.63
CA THR A 215 -21.08 -6.47 -18.15
C THR A 215 -20.14 -6.78 -19.31
N THR A 216 -18.88 -7.09 -19.03
CA THR A 216 -17.90 -7.47 -20.06
C THR A 216 -17.47 -8.94 -19.95
N GLN A 217 -17.17 -9.57 -21.08
CA GLN A 217 -16.74 -10.97 -21.17
C GLN A 217 -15.34 -11.20 -20.54
N THR A 218 -14.49 -10.19 -20.65
CA THR A 218 -13.17 -10.10 -19.99
C THR A 218 -13.11 -8.84 -19.13
N ASN A 219 -12.03 -8.64 -18.38
CA ASN A 219 -11.87 -7.45 -17.54
C ASN A 219 -10.45 -6.86 -17.64
N TYR A 220 -9.90 -6.79 -18.85
CA TYR A 220 -8.57 -6.21 -19.08
C TYR A 220 -8.52 -4.71 -18.74
N SER A 221 -9.66 -4.02 -18.78
CA SER A 221 -9.82 -2.64 -18.30
C SER A 221 -9.66 -2.51 -16.78
N GLY A 222 -9.73 -3.62 -16.03
CA GLY A 222 -9.58 -3.61 -14.57
C GLY A 222 -10.69 -2.86 -13.84
N GLY A 223 -11.93 -3.02 -14.30
CA GLY A 223 -13.10 -2.40 -13.69
C GLY A 223 -13.27 -0.91 -13.98
N ILE A 224 -12.39 -0.29 -14.78
CA ILE A 224 -12.37 1.16 -15.03
C ILE A 224 -12.18 1.44 -16.52
N GLN A 225 -13.14 2.16 -17.12
CA GLN A 225 -13.08 2.60 -18.52
C GLN A 225 -13.28 4.11 -18.59
N GLY A 226 -12.42 4.80 -19.36
CA GLY A 226 -12.49 6.26 -19.48
C GLY A 226 -12.24 7.05 -18.16
N GLY A 227 -11.80 6.38 -17.09
CA GLY A 227 -11.68 6.98 -15.75
C GLY A 227 -12.88 6.74 -14.85
N ILE A 228 -13.85 5.95 -15.29
CA ILE A 228 -15.11 5.67 -14.59
C ILE A 228 -15.24 4.17 -14.33
N SER A 229 -15.76 3.75 -13.17
CA SER A 229 -16.03 2.35 -12.88
C SER A 229 -17.09 1.77 -13.82
N ASN A 230 -16.82 0.60 -14.40
CA ASN A 230 -17.72 -0.05 -15.37
C ASN A 230 -18.56 -1.18 -14.75
N GLY A 231 -18.48 -1.38 -13.43
CA GLY A 231 -19.25 -2.39 -12.69
C GLY A 231 -18.56 -3.76 -12.57
N MET A 232 -17.49 -4.00 -13.33
CA MET A 232 -16.62 -5.15 -13.13
C MET A 232 -15.71 -4.93 -11.91
N ASP A 233 -15.16 -6.01 -11.35
CA ASP A 233 -14.19 -5.93 -10.26
C ASP A 233 -13.03 -5.00 -10.64
N ILE A 234 -12.69 -4.05 -9.76
CA ILE A 234 -11.48 -3.25 -9.93
C ILE A 234 -10.32 -4.03 -9.35
N TYR A 235 -9.24 -4.19 -10.10
CA TYR A 235 -8.03 -4.81 -9.59
C TYR A 235 -6.77 -4.10 -10.06
N PHE A 236 -5.76 -4.10 -9.20
CA PHE A 236 -4.49 -3.43 -9.44
C PHE A 236 -3.35 -4.04 -8.63
N ASN A 237 -2.13 -3.82 -9.12
CA ASN A 237 -0.88 -4.21 -8.49
C ASN A 237 -0.11 -2.98 -8.02
N VAL A 238 0.48 -3.08 -6.82
CA VAL A 238 1.32 -2.05 -6.22
C VAL A 238 2.71 -2.64 -5.99
N ALA A 239 3.71 -2.08 -6.67
CA ALA A 239 5.09 -2.57 -6.61
C ALA A 239 5.88 -1.83 -5.52
N PHE A 240 6.46 -2.60 -4.59
CA PHE A 240 7.28 -2.09 -3.49
C PHE A 240 8.74 -2.45 -3.72
N LYS A 241 9.62 -1.46 -3.61
CA LYS A 241 11.07 -1.69 -3.61
C LYS A 241 11.53 -2.40 -2.32
N PRO A 242 12.73 -3.00 -2.32
CA PRO A 242 13.38 -3.45 -1.08
C PRO A 242 13.49 -2.33 -0.04
N VAL A 243 13.51 -2.71 1.23
CA VAL A 243 13.64 -1.76 2.34
C VAL A 243 15.02 -1.13 2.30
N ALA A 244 15.07 0.20 2.32
CA ALA A 244 16.32 0.91 2.09
C ALA A 244 17.39 0.69 3.17
N THR A 245 17.01 0.32 4.40
CA THR A 245 17.97 0.01 5.47
C THR A 245 18.26 -1.48 5.51
N ILE A 246 19.49 -1.83 5.15
CA ILE A 246 20.06 -3.18 5.19
C ILE A 246 21.13 -3.28 6.30
N MET A 247 21.49 -4.51 6.69
CA MET A 247 22.52 -4.76 7.71
C MET A 247 23.94 -4.76 7.12
N GLN A 248 24.06 -4.92 5.81
CA GLN A 248 25.32 -4.81 5.09
C GLN A 248 25.87 -3.38 5.16
N ASN A 249 27.19 -3.24 5.11
CA ASN A 249 27.84 -1.93 5.08
C ASN A 249 27.59 -1.25 3.74
N GLN A 250 27.28 0.05 3.78
CA GLN A 250 27.11 0.88 2.59
C GLN A 250 27.92 2.17 2.74
N GLU A 251 28.51 2.62 1.64
CA GLU A 251 29.06 3.97 1.57
C GLU A 251 27.92 4.98 1.42
N THR A 252 28.01 6.07 2.16
CA THR A 252 27.11 7.21 2.05
C THR A 252 27.89 8.50 2.34
N ILE A 253 27.19 9.64 2.43
CA ILE A 253 27.77 10.91 2.84
C ILE A 253 27.20 11.38 4.19
N ASN A 254 28.02 12.11 4.93
CA ASN A 254 27.58 12.82 6.13
C ASN A 254 27.00 14.20 5.80
N SER A 255 26.58 14.96 6.81
CA SER A 255 26.05 16.33 6.65
C SER A 255 27.07 17.33 6.08
N LYS A 256 28.38 17.01 6.11
CA LYS A 256 29.45 17.79 5.45
C LYS A 256 29.75 17.31 4.03
N ARG A 257 28.98 16.36 3.50
CA ARG A 257 29.17 15.69 2.20
C ARG A 257 30.47 14.87 2.10
N GLU A 258 31.07 14.52 3.22
CA GLU A 258 32.23 13.63 3.27
C GLU A 258 31.75 12.17 3.20
N LYS A 259 32.48 11.33 2.47
CA LYS A 259 32.19 9.89 2.38
C LYS A 259 32.37 9.21 3.73
N VAL A 260 31.39 8.43 4.14
CA VAL A 260 31.40 7.65 5.39
C VAL A 260 30.80 6.27 5.15
N ALA A 261 31.33 5.27 5.85
CA ALA A 261 30.70 3.95 5.91
C ALA A 261 29.55 3.99 6.91
N MET A 262 28.39 3.49 6.50
CA MET A 262 27.22 3.30 7.36
C MET A 262 26.90 1.82 7.47
N GLN A 263 26.68 1.36 8.70
CA GLN A 263 26.13 0.04 8.98
C GLN A 263 24.74 0.20 9.58
N GLY A 264 23.74 -0.48 9.00
CA GLY A 264 22.40 -0.53 9.58
C GLY A 264 22.44 -1.18 10.96
N LYS A 265 21.81 -0.55 11.95
CA LYS A 265 21.62 -1.13 13.29
C LYS A 265 20.14 -1.26 13.58
N GLY A 266 19.76 -2.36 14.22
CA GLY A 266 18.42 -2.57 14.74
C GLY A 266 17.62 -3.64 14.01
N ARG A 267 16.31 -3.67 14.28
CA ARG A 267 15.37 -4.65 13.74
C ARG A 267 14.58 -4.00 12.60
N HIS A 268 15.05 -4.17 11.37
CA HIS A 268 14.33 -3.74 10.17
C HIS A 268 13.54 -4.90 9.58
N ASP A 269 12.42 -4.58 8.94
CA ASP A 269 11.66 -5.57 8.19
C ASP A 269 12.48 -5.98 6.95
N PRO A 270 12.77 -7.28 6.75
CA PRO A 270 13.46 -7.76 5.54
C PRO A 270 12.57 -7.66 4.29
N CYS A 271 11.26 -7.53 4.47
CA CYS A 271 10.30 -7.33 3.40
C CYS A 271 9.05 -6.61 3.95
N VAL A 272 8.62 -5.51 3.31
CA VAL A 272 7.52 -4.67 3.79
C VAL A 272 6.14 -5.10 3.28
N VAL A 273 6.08 -5.88 2.20
CA VAL A 273 4.79 -6.15 1.52
C VAL A 273 3.73 -6.81 2.40
N PRO A 274 4.04 -7.72 3.34
CA PRO A 274 3.00 -8.27 4.23
C PRO A 274 2.36 -7.18 5.12
N ARG A 275 3.14 -6.17 5.55
CA ARG A 275 2.61 -5.04 6.32
C ARG A 275 1.90 -4.01 5.44
N ALA A 276 2.18 -4.01 4.14
CA ALA A 276 1.60 -3.06 3.20
C ALA A 276 0.16 -3.42 2.81
N VAL A 277 -0.25 -4.69 2.90
CA VAL A 277 -1.61 -5.17 2.59
C VAL A 277 -2.71 -4.30 3.20
N PRO A 278 -2.81 -4.12 4.54
CA PRO A 278 -3.86 -3.29 5.13
C PRO A 278 -3.76 -1.81 4.72
N ILE A 279 -2.56 -1.31 4.40
CA ILE A 279 -2.36 0.07 3.95
C ILE A 279 -2.93 0.26 2.54
N VAL A 280 -2.65 -0.67 1.63
CA VAL A 280 -3.18 -0.67 0.25
C VAL A 280 -4.70 -0.71 0.28
N GLU A 281 -5.28 -1.62 1.06
CA GLU A 281 -6.74 -1.70 1.20
C GLU A 281 -7.35 -0.41 1.76
N SER A 282 -6.68 0.19 2.75
CA SER A 282 -7.17 1.41 3.40
C SER A 282 -7.12 2.61 2.47
N MET A 283 -6.03 2.76 1.72
CA MET A 283 -5.90 3.82 0.72
C MET A 283 -6.91 3.66 -0.42
N ALA A 284 -7.18 2.42 -0.83
CA ALA A 284 -8.23 2.14 -1.82
C ALA A 284 -9.61 2.51 -1.27
N ALA A 285 -9.92 2.11 -0.04
CA ALA A 285 -11.19 2.45 0.62
C ALA A 285 -11.42 3.95 0.71
N LEU A 286 -10.39 4.74 1.02
CA LEU A 286 -10.50 6.19 1.08
C LEU A 286 -10.84 6.80 -0.30
N VAL A 287 -10.19 6.34 -1.37
CA VAL A 287 -10.49 6.80 -2.73
C VAL A 287 -11.91 6.42 -3.16
N ILE A 288 -12.31 5.16 -2.92
CA ILE A 288 -13.67 4.70 -3.27
C ILE A 288 -14.72 5.46 -2.46
N ALA A 289 -14.50 5.72 -1.17
CA ALA A 289 -15.43 6.48 -0.33
C ALA A 289 -15.60 7.93 -0.82
N ASP A 290 -14.50 8.59 -1.22
CA ASP A 290 -14.56 9.94 -1.78
C ASP A 290 -15.43 9.98 -3.06
N PHE A 291 -15.14 9.11 -4.04
CA PHE A 291 -15.96 9.06 -5.26
C PHE A 291 -17.39 8.61 -5.01
N TYR A 292 -17.62 7.72 -4.05
CA TYR A 292 -18.98 7.29 -3.69
C TYR A 292 -19.80 8.47 -3.14
N LEU A 293 -19.20 9.34 -2.34
CA LEU A 293 -19.84 10.55 -1.83
C LEU A 293 -20.07 11.58 -2.95
N ARG A 294 -19.06 11.83 -3.79
CA ARG A 294 -19.17 12.76 -4.94
C ARG A 294 -20.29 12.36 -5.90
N LYS A 295 -20.38 11.07 -6.23
CA LYS A 295 -21.38 10.50 -7.15
C LYS A 295 -22.82 10.85 -6.78
N ARG A 296 -23.12 11.10 -5.49
CA ARG A 296 -24.47 11.49 -5.04
C ARG A 296 -24.99 12.76 -5.71
N ASN A 297 -24.11 13.57 -6.30
CA ASN A 297 -24.45 14.82 -6.98
C ASN A 297 -24.37 14.75 -8.52
N ASN A 298 -24.10 13.57 -9.11
CA ASN A 298 -23.77 13.48 -10.55
C ASN A 298 -24.99 13.50 -11.48
N ARG A 299 -26.22 13.33 -10.95
CA ARG A 299 -27.45 13.40 -11.75
C ARG A 299 -28.15 14.72 -11.48
N ILE A 300 -28.35 15.50 -12.55
CA ILE A 300 -29.16 16.71 -12.60
C ILE A 300 -30.60 16.32 -12.90
#